data_AF-F5T3Z7-F1
#
_entry.id   AF-F5T3Z7-F1
#
_cell.length_a   1.000
_cell.length_b   1.000
_cell.length_c   1.000
_cell.angle_alpha   90.00
_cell.angle_beta   90.00
_cell.angle_gamma   90.00
#
_symmetry.space_group_name_H-M   'P 1'
#
loop_
_entity.id
_entity.type
_entity.pdbx_description
1 polymer ?
#
loop_
_entity_poly.entity_id
_entity_poly.type
_entity_poly.pdbx_seq_one_letter_code
_entity_poly.pdbx_strand_id
1 'polypeptide(L)'
;MVGKTFDLFKYEEAKMTQGERRVWLIQELQKEMPEYAHYPIPKTSEEQWRLLRGLFNVRKPKEASEDFLKMQDSFLQEMTREKGVVDGDSLEATALDKRLVLWQGDISTLKVDAIVNACNSALLGCFIPNHNCIDNVEHSMAGVQMRYACFRQMQEQGHEEATGQCKITPGYNLPA
;
A
#
# COMPACT_ATOMS: atom_id res chain seq x y z
N MET A 1 22.72 -4.53 23.24
CA MET A 1 21.30 -4.52 23.69
C MET A 1 20.29 -4.42 22.55
N VAL A 2 20.65 -3.89 21.37
CA VAL A 2 19.75 -3.75 20.20
C VAL A 2 19.25 -5.09 19.62
N GLY A 3 20.08 -6.15 19.65
CA GLY A 3 19.70 -7.45 19.09
C GLY A 3 18.58 -8.19 19.84
N LYS A 4 18.47 -8.04 21.17
CA LYS A 4 17.42 -8.71 21.94
C LYS A 4 16.04 -8.09 21.72
N THR A 5 15.95 -6.76 21.66
CA THR A 5 14.69 -6.05 21.38
C THR A 5 14.21 -6.26 19.96
N PHE A 6 15.12 -6.35 18.99
CA PHE A 6 14.80 -6.63 17.60
C PHE A 6 14.25 -8.06 17.39
N ASP A 7 14.84 -9.06 18.03
CA ASP A 7 14.34 -10.44 18.00
C ASP A 7 12.98 -10.59 18.72
N LEU A 8 12.76 -9.82 19.78
CA LEU A 8 11.48 -9.78 20.50
C LEU A 8 10.36 -9.21 19.63
N PHE A 9 10.60 -8.07 18.95
CA PHE A 9 9.59 -7.48 18.06
C PHE A 9 9.20 -8.43 16.92
N LYS A 10 10.20 -9.06 16.25
CA LYS A 10 9.94 -10.05 15.20
C LYS A 10 9.14 -11.26 15.71
N TYR A 11 9.46 -11.74 16.90
CA TYR A 11 8.76 -12.87 17.50
C TYR A 11 7.31 -12.53 17.88
N GLU A 12 7.07 -11.30 18.34
CA GLU A 12 5.71 -10.80 18.63
C GLU A 12 4.91 -10.57 17.35
N GLU A 13 5.50 -9.93 16.33
CA GLU A 13 4.88 -9.70 15.03
C GLU A 13 4.39 -10.99 14.35
N ALA A 14 5.22 -12.04 14.38
CA ALA A 14 4.89 -13.35 13.81
C ALA A 14 3.68 -14.02 14.48
N LYS A 15 3.36 -13.64 15.73
CA LYS A 15 2.21 -14.16 16.48
C LYS A 15 0.97 -13.27 16.41
N MET A 16 1.11 -12.03 15.95
CA MET A 16 -0.01 -11.10 15.85
C MET A 16 -1.00 -11.54 14.78
N THR A 17 -2.27 -11.51 15.15
CA THR A 17 -3.41 -11.63 14.23
C THR A 17 -3.51 -10.39 13.34
N GLN A 18 -4.20 -10.50 12.19
CA GLN A 18 -4.47 -9.34 11.32
C GLN A 18 -5.18 -8.19 12.06
N GLY A 19 -6.04 -8.50 13.03
CA GLY A 19 -6.69 -7.49 13.86
C GLY A 19 -5.70 -6.70 14.70
N GLU A 20 -4.76 -7.39 15.35
CA GLU A 20 -3.72 -6.74 16.17
C GLU A 20 -2.76 -5.91 15.30
N ARG A 21 -2.34 -6.43 14.15
CA ARG A 21 -1.47 -5.68 13.21
C ARG A 21 -2.15 -4.39 12.75
N ARG A 22 -3.43 -4.47 12.36
CA ARG A 22 -4.22 -3.30 11.93
C ARG A 22 -4.34 -2.24 13.02
N VAL A 23 -4.67 -2.65 14.25
CA VAL A 23 -4.78 -1.73 15.39
C VAL A 23 -3.43 -1.08 15.71
N TRP A 24 -2.35 -1.85 15.70
CA TRP A 24 -1.00 -1.33 15.91
C TRP A 24 -0.61 -0.29 14.85
N LEU A 25 -0.87 -0.57 13.57
CA LEU A 25 -0.58 0.37 12.47
C LEU A 25 -1.35 1.69 12.63
N ILE A 26 -2.63 1.62 13.02
CA ILE A 26 -3.44 2.82 13.32
C ILE A 26 -2.79 3.62 14.46
N GLN A 27 -2.40 2.96 15.55
CA GLN A 27 -1.77 3.61 16.70
C GLN A 27 -0.45 4.28 16.33
N GLU A 28 0.41 3.62 15.54
CA GLU A 28 1.67 4.21 15.08
C GLU A 28 1.44 5.42 14.19
N LEU A 29 0.48 5.37 13.27
CA LEU A 29 0.13 6.53 12.44
C LEU A 29 -0.47 7.68 13.27
N GLN A 30 -1.25 7.39 14.31
CA GLN A 30 -1.79 8.42 15.21
C GLN A 30 -0.71 9.04 16.11
N LYS A 31 0.32 8.28 16.51
CA LYS A 31 1.50 8.82 17.18
C LYS A 31 2.33 9.69 16.22
N GLU A 32 2.46 9.26 14.97
CA GLU A 32 3.19 9.95 13.93
C GLU A 32 2.50 11.25 13.48
N MET A 33 1.16 11.27 13.48
CA MET A 33 0.31 12.39 13.07
C MET A 33 -0.71 12.72 14.19
N PRO A 34 -0.27 13.42 15.27
CA PRO A 34 -1.11 13.70 16.44
C PRO A 34 -2.42 14.43 16.15
N GLU A 35 -2.51 15.15 15.03
CA GLU A 35 -3.75 15.77 14.55
C GLU A 35 -4.88 14.75 14.33
N TYR A 36 -4.57 13.48 14.10
CA TYR A 36 -5.53 12.39 13.94
C TYR A 36 -5.68 11.48 15.16
N ALA A 37 -4.96 11.75 16.27
CA ALA A 37 -4.99 10.94 17.49
C ALA A 37 -6.35 10.97 18.22
N HIS A 38 -7.20 11.96 17.92
CA HIS A 38 -8.53 12.09 18.52
C HIS A 38 -9.57 11.14 17.91
N TYR A 39 -9.30 10.52 16.76
CA TYR A 39 -10.20 9.54 16.17
C TYR A 39 -10.12 8.22 16.94
N PRO A 40 -11.25 7.72 17.49
CA PRO A 40 -11.24 6.43 18.19
C PRO A 40 -11.01 5.29 17.20
N ILE A 41 -10.29 4.26 17.64
CA ILE A 41 -10.13 3.03 16.86
C ILE A 41 -11.47 2.27 16.89
N PRO A 42 -12.11 2.03 15.73
CA PRO A 42 -13.40 1.34 15.69
C PRO A 42 -13.32 -0.11 16.16
N LYS A 43 -14.49 -0.71 16.43
CA LYS A 43 -14.57 -2.10 16.91
C LYS A 43 -14.54 -3.13 15.79
N THR A 44 -15.06 -2.79 14.62
CA THR A 44 -15.17 -3.72 13.50
C THR A 44 -13.92 -3.69 12.62
N SER A 45 -13.61 -4.80 11.97
CA SER A 45 -12.46 -4.90 11.06
C SER A 45 -12.58 -3.97 9.85
N GLU A 46 -13.79 -3.82 9.30
CA GLU A 46 -14.07 -2.96 8.15
C GLU A 46 -13.85 -1.48 8.49
N GLU A 47 -14.40 -1.00 9.61
CA GLU A 47 -14.22 0.39 10.02
C GLU A 47 -12.77 0.68 10.43
N GLN A 48 -12.07 -0.28 11.05
CA GLN A 48 -10.64 -0.16 11.33
C GLN A 48 -9.84 -0.05 10.02
N TRP A 49 -10.16 -0.83 8.99
CA TRP A 49 -9.51 -0.72 7.69
C TRP A 49 -9.79 0.64 7.05
N ARG A 50 -11.03 1.13 7.10
CA ARG A 50 -11.39 2.47 6.61
C ARG A 50 -10.61 3.58 7.32
N LEU A 51 -10.38 3.47 8.62
CA LEU A 51 -9.53 4.39 9.37
C LEU A 51 -8.07 4.28 8.93
N LEU A 52 -7.50 3.07 8.90
CA LEU A 52 -6.11 2.83 8.50
C LEU A 52 -5.83 3.34 7.08
N ARG A 53 -6.69 3.01 6.12
CA ARG A 53 -6.62 3.48 4.74
C ARG A 53 -6.66 5.00 4.67
N GLY A 54 -7.58 5.63 5.41
CA GLY A 54 -7.66 7.09 5.51
C GLY A 54 -6.34 7.71 6.01
N LEU A 55 -5.74 7.12 7.05
CA LEU A 55 -4.45 7.56 7.61
C LEU A 55 -3.30 7.38 6.61
N PHE A 56 -3.24 6.25 5.88
CA PHE A 56 -2.28 6.07 4.78
C PHE A 56 -2.42 7.16 3.71
N ASN A 57 -3.66 7.50 3.34
CA ASN A 57 -3.92 8.47 2.27
C ASN A 57 -3.44 9.88 2.63
N VAL A 58 -3.60 10.31 3.88
CA VAL A 58 -3.21 11.67 4.32
C VAL A 58 -1.76 11.76 4.77
N ARG A 59 -1.09 10.63 5.02
CA ARG A 59 0.31 10.59 5.44
C ARG A 59 1.21 11.28 4.42
N LYS A 60 1.95 12.30 4.86
CA LYS A 60 2.94 13.00 4.02
C LYS A 60 4.05 12.04 3.57
N PRO A 61 4.67 12.26 2.39
CA PRO A 61 5.80 11.46 1.95
C PRO A 61 6.99 11.64 2.88
N LYS A 62 7.29 10.61 3.68
CA LYS A 62 8.51 10.52 4.48
C LYS A 62 8.86 9.06 4.72
N GLU A 63 10.12 8.84 5.05
CA GLU A 63 10.61 7.53 5.49
C GLU A 63 9.82 7.04 6.72
N ALA A 64 9.54 5.74 6.76
CA ALA A 64 8.91 5.08 7.89
C ALA A 64 9.95 4.22 8.61
N SER A 65 9.73 3.93 9.89
CA SER A 65 10.63 3.05 10.64
C SER A 65 10.58 1.63 10.06
N GLU A 66 11.68 0.87 10.21
CA GLU A 66 11.70 -0.53 9.75
C GLU A 66 10.62 -1.38 10.40
N ASP A 67 10.31 -1.14 11.67
CA ASP A 67 9.30 -1.88 12.42
C ASP A 67 7.90 -1.59 11.88
N PHE A 68 7.63 -0.32 11.51
CA PHE A 68 6.39 0.05 10.85
C PHE A 68 6.27 -0.64 9.48
N LEU A 69 7.33 -0.62 8.68
CA LEU A 69 7.35 -1.24 7.37
C LEU A 69 7.12 -2.75 7.46
N LYS A 70 7.81 -3.47 8.35
CA LYS A 70 7.60 -4.91 8.56
C LYS A 70 6.14 -5.22 8.92
N MET A 71 5.59 -4.48 9.89
CA MET A 71 4.20 -4.69 10.31
C MET A 71 3.19 -4.41 9.18
N GLN A 72 3.42 -3.33 8.44
CA GLN A 72 2.60 -2.95 7.30
C GLN A 72 2.67 -4.01 6.20
N ASP A 73 3.88 -4.46 5.87
CA ASP A 73 4.10 -5.41 4.79
C ASP A 73 3.44 -6.76 5.14
N SER A 74 3.63 -7.27 6.36
CA SER A 74 2.94 -8.47 6.86
C SER A 74 1.42 -8.33 6.95
N PHE A 75 0.89 -7.11 7.12
CA PHE A 75 -0.55 -6.84 7.08
C PHE A 75 -1.07 -6.84 5.64
N LEU A 76 -0.49 -6.03 4.76
CA LEU A 76 -0.93 -5.86 3.37
C LEU A 76 -0.78 -7.14 2.55
N GLN A 77 0.34 -7.86 2.67
CA GLN A 77 0.57 -9.12 1.96
C GLN A 77 -0.40 -10.22 2.42
N GLU A 78 -0.75 -10.27 3.71
CA GLU A 78 -1.79 -11.17 4.21
C GLU A 78 -3.15 -10.82 3.63
N MET A 79 -3.55 -9.54 3.66
CA MET A 79 -4.82 -9.12 3.06
C MET A 79 -4.91 -9.48 1.58
N THR A 80 -3.84 -9.24 0.82
CA THR A 80 -3.75 -9.62 -0.60
C THR A 80 -3.87 -11.13 -0.78
N ARG A 81 -3.25 -11.92 0.09
CA ARG A 81 -3.34 -13.38 0.06
C ARG A 81 -4.77 -13.86 0.38
N GLU A 82 -5.43 -13.30 1.38
CA GLU A 82 -6.81 -13.63 1.76
C GLU A 82 -7.81 -13.31 0.65
N LYS A 83 -7.58 -12.25 -0.14
CA LYS A 83 -8.37 -11.92 -1.33
C LYS A 83 -8.19 -12.93 -2.49
N GLY A 84 -7.07 -13.64 -2.53
CA GLY A 84 -6.69 -14.55 -3.60
C GLY A 84 -5.87 -13.88 -4.68
N VAL A 85 -4.61 -14.32 -4.82
CA VAL A 85 -3.69 -13.87 -5.87
C VAL A 85 -4.01 -14.59 -7.18
N VAL A 86 -4.08 -13.82 -8.27
CA VAL A 86 -4.32 -14.33 -9.63
C VAL A 86 -3.00 -14.25 -10.39
N ASP A 87 -2.54 -15.38 -10.92
CA ASP A 87 -1.36 -15.42 -11.79
C ASP A 87 -1.74 -14.99 -13.21
N GLY A 88 -1.18 -13.87 -13.69
CA GLY A 88 -1.47 -13.33 -15.01
C GLY A 88 -1.18 -14.30 -16.15
N ASP A 89 -0.15 -15.14 -15.99
CA ASP A 89 0.23 -16.15 -17.00
C ASP A 89 -0.79 -17.30 -17.13
N SER A 90 -1.67 -17.44 -16.13
CA SER A 90 -2.74 -18.45 -16.13
C SER A 90 -4.03 -17.98 -16.81
N LEU A 91 -4.13 -16.70 -17.16
CA LEU A 91 -5.34 -16.13 -17.73
C LEU A 91 -5.53 -16.49 -19.20
N GLU A 92 -6.78 -16.70 -19.60
CA GLU A 92 -7.10 -17.02 -20.98
C GLU A 92 -6.93 -15.80 -21.89
N ALA A 93 -6.04 -15.93 -22.88
CA ALA A 93 -5.85 -14.91 -23.89
C ALA A 93 -7.07 -14.80 -24.83
N THR A 94 -7.31 -13.58 -25.32
CA THR A 94 -8.41 -13.31 -26.24
C THR A 94 -8.29 -14.10 -27.55
N ALA A 95 -9.42 -14.28 -28.24
CA ALA A 95 -9.43 -14.91 -29.56
C ALA A 95 -8.76 -14.04 -30.64
N LEU A 96 -8.70 -12.72 -30.43
CA LEU A 96 -8.16 -11.75 -31.40
C LEU A 96 -6.63 -11.71 -31.38
N ASP A 97 -6.02 -11.75 -30.19
CA ASP A 97 -4.57 -11.71 -30.00
C ASP A 97 -4.18 -12.49 -28.74
N LYS A 98 -3.22 -13.42 -28.88
CA LYS A 98 -2.73 -14.26 -27.77
C LYS A 98 -1.91 -13.50 -26.73
N ARG A 99 -1.54 -12.25 -27.00
CA ARG A 99 -0.84 -11.36 -26.06
C ARG A 99 -1.79 -10.52 -25.22
N LEU A 100 -3.09 -10.51 -25.56
CA LEU A 100 -4.09 -9.70 -24.88
C LEU A 100 -4.99 -10.60 -24.04
N VAL A 101 -5.28 -10.15 -22.83
CA VAL A 101 -6.19 -10.80 -21.88
C VAL A 101 -7.21 -9.77 -21.43
N LEU A 102 -8.46 -10.18 -21.27
CA LEU A 102 -9.48 -9.40 -20.56
C LEU A 102 -9.78 -10.09 -19.24
N TRP A 103 -9.53 -9.39 -18.14
CA TRP A 103 -9.71 -9.92 -16.80
C TRP A 103 -10.53 -8.96 -15.94
N GLN A 104 -11.45 -9.52 -15.16
CA GLN A 104 -12.28 -8.80 -14.21
C GLN A 104 -11.86 -9.20 -12.79
N GLY A 105 -11.28 -8.27 -12.05
CA GLY A 105 -10.83 -8.51 -10.67
C GLY A 105 -10.26 -7.27 -9.99
N ASP A 106 -9.70 -7.48 -8.80
CA ASP A 106 -8.99 -6.46 -8.03
C ASP A 106 -7.53 -6.41 -8.50
N ILE A 107 -7.12 -5.34 -9.20
CA ILE A 107 -5.78 -5.20 -9.77
C ILE A 107 -4.66 -5.41 -8.74
N SER A 108 -4.93 -5.15 -7.45
CA SER A 108 -3.96 -5.33 -6.35
C SER A 108 -3.64 -6.80 -6.05
N THR A 109 -4.37 -7.75 -6.63
CA THR A 109 -4.13 -9.20 -6.48
C THR A 109 -3.55 -9.85 -7.74
N LEU A 110 -3.33 -9.08 -8.81
CA LEU A 110 -2.79 -9.58 -10.06
C LEU A 110 -1.26 -9.70 -9.98
N LYS A 111 -0.75 -10.93 -10.12
CA LYS A 111 0.68 -11.22 -10.21
C LYS A 111 1.10 -11.16 -11.69
N VAL A 112 1.84 -10.13 -12.04
CA VAL A 112 2.39 -9.80 -13.37
C VAL A 112 3.69 -9.02 -13.18
N ASP A 113 4.40 -8.67 -14.24
CA ASP A 113 5.65 -7.89 -14.10
C ASP A 113 5.43 -6.42 -13.72
N ALA A 114 4.27 -5.86 -14.05
CA ALA A 114 3.90 -4.48 -13.72
C ALA A 114 2.39 -4.25 -13.84
N ILE A 115 1.86 -3.36 -13.02
CA ILE A 115 0.53 -2.75 -13.19
C ILE A 115 0.68 -1.24 -13.44
N VAL A 116 -0.33 -0.62 -14.04
CA VAL A 116 -0.28 0.79 -14.43
C VAL A 116 -1.24 1.62 -13.58
N ASN A 117 -0.67 2.53 -12.79
CA ASN A 117 -1.43 3.51 -12.01
C ASN A 117 -1.84 4.73 -12.84
N ALA A 118 -3.12 5.11 -12.82
CA ALA A 118 -3.56 6.42 -13.32
C ALA A 118 -3.37 7.52 -12.26
N CYS A 119 -2.18 8.13 -12.29
CA CYS A 119 -1.74 9.13 -11.32
C CYS A 119 -2.20 10.57 -11.64
N ASN A 120 -2.06 11.46 -10.66
CA ASN A 120 -2.11 12.92 -10.85
C ASN A 120 -0.70 13.52 -11.05
N SER A 121 -0.59 14.80 -11.44
CA SER A 121 0.69 15.45 -11.78
C SER A 121 1.70 15.51 -10.62
N ALA A 122 1.27 15.40 -9.36
CA ALA A 122 2.19 15.34 -8.24
C ALA A 122 2.89 13.97 -8.11
N LEU A 123 2.33 12.89 -8.69
CA LEU A 123 2.78 11.50 -8.53
C LEU A 123 2.88 10.99 -7.08
N LEU A 124 2.29 11.70 -6.12
CA LEU A 124 2.35 11.32 -4.70
C LEU A 124 1.17 10.45 -4.27
N GLY A 125 0.38 9.93 -5.20
CA GLY A 125 -0.85 9.23 -4.89
C GLY A 125 -2.00 10.15 -4.50
N CYS A 126 -3.11 9.54 -4.07
CA CYS A 126 -4.31 10.26 -3.66
C CYS A 126 -4.26 10.65 -2.17
N PHE A 127 -4.54 11.93 -1.86
CA PHE A 127 -4.62 12.44 -0.49
C PHE A 127 -6.05 12.58 0.05
N ILE A 128 -7.06 12.26 -0.76
CA ILE A 128 -8.46 12.28 -0.32
C ILE A 128 -8.72 10.98 0.45
N PRO A 129 -9.03 11.02 1.77
CA PRO A 129 -9.23 9.83 2.57
C PRO A 129 -10.31 8.93 1.98
N ASN A 130 -10.01 7.65 1.81
CA ASN A 130 -10.95 6.64 1.32
C ASN A 130 -11.55 6.92 -0.07
N HIS A 131 -10.91 7.76 -0.89
CA HIS A 131 -11.38 8.02 -2.25
C HIS A 131 -11.30 6.76 -3.12
N ASN A 132 -12.36 6.45 -3.87
CA ASN A 132 -12.46 5.25 -4.69
C ASN A 132 -11.85 5.48 -6.10
N CYS A 133 -10.61 5.96 -6.15
CA CYS A 133 -9.83 6.04 -7.38
C CYS A 133 -8.70 4.99 -7.38
N ILE A 134 -8.26 4.58 -8.58
CA ILE A 134 -7.23 3.56 -8.74
C ILE A 134 -5.90 3.94 -8.05
N ASP A 135 -5.53 5.22 -8.14
CA ASP A 135 -4.36 5.80 -7.46
C ASP A 135 -4.38 5.61 -5.93
N ASN A 136 -5.56 5.67 -5.33
CA ASN A 136 -5.70 5.42 -3.89
C ASN A 136 -5.59 3.92 -3.59
N VAL A 137 -6.20 3.07 -4.42
CA VAL A 137 -6.18 1.61 -4.25
C VAL A 137 -4.74 1.08 -4.33
N GLU A 138 -4.02 1.43 -5.39
CA GLU A 138 -2.64 0.96 -5.60
C GLU A 138 -1.70 1.48 -4.52
N HIS A 139 -1.71 2.78 -4.20
CA HIS A 139 -0.86 3.30 -3.10
C HIS A 139 -1.21 2.71 -1.74
N SER A 140 -2.49 2.46 -1.44
CA SER A 140 -2.89 1.89 -0.15
C SER A 140 -2.46 0.42 -0.02
N MET A 141 -2.46 -0.33 -1.13
CA MET A 141 -2.10 -1.75 -1.15
C MET A 141 -0.60 -1.99 -1.36
N ALA A 142 0.12 -1.08 -2.03
CA ALA A 142 1.58 -1.12 -2.14
C ALA A 142 2.26 -0.76 -0.82
N GLY A 143 1.69 0.18 -0.05
CA GLY A 143 2.24 0.65 1.22
C GLY A 143 2.93 2.01 1.12
N VAL A 144 3.26 2.60 2.27
CA VAL A 144 3.77 3.99 2.36
C VAL A 144 5.10 4.20 1.64
N GLN A 145 5.87 3.12 1.39
CA GLN A 145 7.13 3.16 0.66
C GLN A 145 6.95 3.68 -0.77
N MET A 146 5.84 3.32 -1.44
CA MET A 146 5.57 3.75 -2.82
C MET A 146 5.48 5.26 -2.92
N ARG A 147 4.74 5.90 -1.99
CA ARG A 147 4.65 7.37 -1.93
C ARG A 147 6.01 8.02 -1.68
N TYR A 148 6.84 7.44 -0.82
CA TYR A 148 8.17 7.98 -0.56
C TYR A 148 9.11 7.83 -1.76
N ALA A 149 9.03 6.72 -2.50
CA ALA A 149 9.79 6.54 -3.74
C ALA A 149 9.37 7.53 -4.83
N CYS A 150 8.07 7.72 -5.06
CA CYS A 150 7.59 8.75 -5.97
C CYS A 150 8.05 10.14 -5.53
N PHE A 151 7.96 10.46 -4.23
CA PHE A 151 8.44 11.73 -3.71
C PHE A 151 9.92 11.97 -4.02
N ARG A 152 10.77 10.96 -3.82
CA ARG A 152 12.19 11.07 -4.16
C ARG A 152 12.41 11.34 -5.65
N GLN A 153 11.71 10.62 -6.53
CA GLN A 153 11.79 10.86 -7.97
C GLN A 153 11.33 12.28 -8.34
N MET A 154 10.26 12.79 -7.72
CA MET A 154 9.75 14.13 -7.97
C MET A 154 10.65 15.23 -7.41
N GLN A 155 11.30 15.00 -6.27
CA GLN A 155 12.31 15.92 -5.73
C GLN A 155 13.54 16.00 -6.65
N GLU A 156 13.99 14.87 -7.18
CA GLU A 156 15.10 14.82 -8.14
C GLU A 156 14.73 15.50 -9.47
N GLN A 157 13.49 15.30 -9.93
CA GLN A 157 12.96 15.96 -11.13
C GLN A 157 12.78 17.47 -10.97
N GLY A 158 12.35 17.94 -9.80
CA GLY A 158 12.20 19.37 -9.48
C GLY A 158 10.96 20.06 -10.07
N HIS A 159 10.06 19.32 -10.73
CA HIS A 159 8.78 19.84 -11.25
C HIS A 159 7.70 18.75 -11.32
N GLU A 160 6.44 19.15 -11.48
CA GLU A 160 5.30 18.23 -11.64
C GLU A 160 5.38 17.39 -12.93
N GLU A 161 4.76 16.22 -12.91
CA GLU A 161 4.74 15.30 -14.04
C GLU A 161 3.79 15.78 -15.14
N ALA A 162 4.29 15.84 -16.37
CA ALA A 162 3.48 16.15 -17.53
C ALA A 162 2.55 14.99 -17.91
N THR A 163 1.38 15.30 -18.46
CA THR A 163 0.44 14.30 -18.98
C THR A 163 1.07 13.45 -20.09
N GLY A 164 0.80 12.14 -20.08
CA GLY A 164 1.28 11.19 -21.09
C GLY A 164 2.69 10.65 -20.85
N GLN A 165 3.30 10.98 -19.72
CA GLN A 165 4.58 10.40 -19.27
C GLN A 165 4.35 9.18 -18.36
N CYS A 166 5.43 8.45 -18.07
CA CYS A 166 5.42 7.29 -17.20
C CYS A 166 6.66 7.29 -16.29
N LYS A 167 6.47 6.86 -15.04
CA LYS A 167 7.54 6.57 -14.08
C LYS A 167 7.36 5.17 -13.51
N ILE A 168 8.47 4.52 -13.19
CA ILE A 168 8.48 3.17 -12.63
C ILE A 168 8.93 3.20 -11.16
N THR A 169 8.25 2.42 -10.33
CA THR A 169 8.62 2.11 -8.94
C THR A 169 8.48 0.60 -8.72
N PRO A 170 9.14 0.03 -7.70
CA PRO A 170 8.77 -1.31 -7.22
C PRO A 170 7.29 -1.37 -6.81
N GLY A 171 6.65 -2.54 -6.93
CA GLY A 171 5.27 -2.79 -6.48
C GLY A 171 5.10 -2.98 -4.96
N TYR A 172 6.21 -3.17 -4.24
CA TYR A 172 6.27 -3.36 -2.79
C TYR A 172 5.42 -4.55 -2.30
N ASN A 173 4.23 -4.29 -1.76
CA ASN A 173 3.32 -5.32 -1.24
C ASN A 173 2.30 -5.81 -2.28
N LEU A 174 2.30 -5.24 -3.48
CA LEU A 174 1.55 -5.76 -4.62
C LEU A 174 2.23 -7.03 -5.14
N PRO A 175 1.47 -7.99 -5.70
CA PRO A 175 2.06 -9.16 -6.39
C PRO A 175 2.77 -8.82 -7.71
N ALA A 176 2.61 -7.58 -8.19
CA ALA A 176 3.23 -7.07 -9.40
C ALA A 176 4.58 -6.39 -9.16
#